data_AF-A0A5X8K2U4-F1
#
_entry.id   AF-A0A5X8K2U4-F1
#
_cell.length_a   1.000
_cell.length_b   1.000
_cell.length_c   1.000
_cell.angle_alpha   90.00
_cell.angle_beta   90.00
_cell.angle_gamma   90.00
#
_symmetry.space_group_name_H-M   'P 1'
#
loop_
_entity.id
_entity.type
_entity.pdbx_description
1 polymer ?
#
loop_
_entity_poly.entity_id
_entity_poly.type
_entity_poly.pdbx_seq_one_letter_code
_entity_poly.pdbx_strand_id
1 'polypeptide(L)' 'MKIRQAQTSATYLLPDPGELDQRIVIRRRVDVPADDFGVTPTYPEQIRTWAKKAQPGAAAYQG' A
#
# COMPACT_ATOMS: atom_id res chain seq x y z
N MET A 1 3.45 14.13 -28.73
CA MET A 1 3.25 13.38 -27.47
C MET A 1 4.55 13.40 -26.67
N LYS A 2 4.58 14.03 -25.50
CA LYS A 2 5.78 14.08 -24.64
C LYS A 2 5.70 12.90 -23.68
N ILE A 3 6.47 11.85 -23.95
CA ILE A 3 6.53 10.65 -23.12
C ILE A 3 7.26 11.04 -21.83
N ARG A 4 6.51 11.28 -20.75
CA ARG A 4 7.11 11.49 -19.43
C ARG A 4 7.55 10.11 -18.94
N GLN A 5 8.85 9.87 -18.90
CA GLN A 5 9.40 8.72 -18.18
C GLN A 5 8.94 8.85 -16.73
N ALA A 6 8.06 7.96 -16.28
CA ALA A 6 7.89 7.72 -14.86
C ALA A 6 9.21 7.11 -14.38
N GLN A 7 9.93 7.79 -13.48
CA GLN A 7 11.10 7.19 -12.86
C GLN A 7 10.64 6.01 -11.99
N THR A 8 10.69 4.80 -12.57
CA THR A 8 10.59 3.53 -11.85
C THR A 8 11.97 3.19 -11.29
N SER A 9 12.56 4.11 -10.53
CA SER A 9 13.72 3.82 -9.71
C SER A 9 13.34 4.24 -8.31
N ALA A 10 12.92 3.28 -7.48
CA ALA A 10 12.76 3.51 -6.06
C ALA A 10 14.16 3.74 -5.48
N THR A 11 14.63 4.98 -5.49
CA THR A 11 15.78 5.36 -4.67
C THR A 11 15.37 5.11 -3.24
N TYR A 12 15.96 4.10 -2.60
CA TYR A 12 15.69 3.77 -1.21
C TYR A 12 16.31 4.86 -0.34
N LEU A 13 15.53 5.90 -0.05
CA LEU A 13 15.89 6.96 0.87
C LEU A 13 15.35 6.58 2.25
N LEU A 14 16.17 6.84 3.28
CA LEU A 14 15.69 6.78 4.65
C LEU A 14 14.64 7.89 4.84
N PRO A 15 13.55 7.61 5.59
CA PRO A 15 12.55 8.63 5.90
C PRO A 15 13.16 9.72 6.77
N ASP A 16 12.68 10.95 6.61
CA ASP A 16 13.09 12.05 7.49
C ASP A 16 12.60 11.82 8.92
N PRO A 17 13.27 12.39 9.94
CA PRO A 17 12.77 12.34 11.32
C PRO A 17 11.34 12.86 11.43
N GLY A 18 10.44 12.04 11.97
CA GLY A 18 9.02 12.37 12.12
C GLY A 18 8.17 12.19 10.86
N GLU A 19 8.76 11.77 9.74
CA GLU A 19 7.99 11.54 8.50
C GLU A 19 7.01 10.37 8.62
N LEU A 20 7.39 9.30 9.33
CA LEU A 20 6.51 8.17 9.61
C LEU A 20 5.79 8.39 10.95
N ASP A 21 4.70 9.16 10.90
CA ASP A 21 3.99 9.69 12.06
C ASP A 21 2.83 8.81 12.56
N GLN A 22 2.47 7.75 11.84
CA GLN A 22 1.29 6.92 12.15
C GLN A 22 1.64 5.44 12.34
N ARG A 23 1.09 4.81 13.39
CA ARG A 23 1.14 3.35 13.58
C ARG A 23 0.12 2.65 12.70
N ILE A 24 0.58 1.72 11.88
CA ILE A 24 -0.27 0.92 11.00
C ILE A 24 0.00 -0.59 11.13
N VAL A 25 -0.94 -1.39 10.61
CA VAL A 25 -0.77 -2.84 10.41
C VAL A 25 -0.93 -3.14 8.92
N ILE A 26 0.14 -3.63 8.30
CA ILE A 26 0.10 -4.16 6.94
C ILE A 26 -0.20 -5.65 7.05
N ARG A 27 -1.24 -6.12 6.34
CA ARG A 27 -1.65 -7.52 6.35
C ARG A 27 -1.58 -8.09 4.95
N ARG A 28 -0.98 -9.26 4.79
CA ARG A 28 -0.99 -9.99 3.52
C ARG A 28 -2.30 -10.77 3.43
N ARG A 29 -3.20 -10.34 2.53
CA ARG A 29 -4.41 -11.11 2.21
C ARG A 29 -4.04 -12.29 1.32
N VAL A 30 -4.50 -13.48 1.68
CA VAL A 30 -4.41 -14.69 0.87
C VAL A 30 -5.82 -15.27 0.75
N ASP A 31 -6.36 -15.31 -0.46
CA ASP A 31 -7.67 -15.90 -0.72
C ASP A 31 -7.51 -17.42 -0.88
N VAL A 32 -8.24 -18.20 -0.07
CA VAL A 32 -8.24 -19.66 -0.09
C VAL A 32 -9.58 -20.18 -0.62
N PRO A 33 -9.61 -21.30 -1.37
CA PRO A 33 -10.86 -21.92 -1.81
C PRO A 33 -11.76 -22.24 -0.62
N ALA A 34 -13.06 -22.02 -0.79
CA ALA A 34 -14.09 -22.38 0.16
C ALA A 34 -14.97 -23.52 -0.39
N ASP A 35 -15.70 -24.20 0.50
CA ASP A 35 -16.52 -25.37 0.17
C ASP A 35 -17.78 -25.01 -0.67
N ASP A 36 -18.05 -23.72 -0.84
CA ASP A 36 -19.17 -23.15 -1.58
C ASP A 36 -18.79 -22.71 -3.01
N PHE A 37 -17.66 -23.21 -3.54
CA PHE A 37 -17.06 -22.77 -4.81
C PHE A 37 -16.64 -21.27 -4.81
N GLY A 38 -16.62 -20.64 -3.64
CA GLY A 38 -16.13 -19.29 -3.43
C GLY A 38 -14.68 -19.24 -2.93
N VAL A 39 -14.31 -18.09 -2.40
CA VAL A 39 -13.02 -17.87 -1.73
C VAL A 39 -13.22 -17.18 -0.39
N THR A 40 -12.44 -17.58 0.61
CA THR A 40 -12.39 -16.93 1.92
C THR A 40 -11.04 -16.23 2.10
N PRO A 41 -11.01 -14.97 2.55
CA PRO A 41 -9.75 -14.29 2.83
C PRO A 41 -9.12 -14.78 4.13
N THR A 42 -7.82 -15.07 4.09
CA THR A 42 -6.97 -15.30 5.25
C THR A 42 -5.88 -14.22 5.32
N TYR A 43 -5.33 -13.99 6.51
CA TYR A 43 -4.28 -13.00 6.74
C TYR A 43 -3.10 -13.63 7.50
N PRO A 44 -2.34 -14.54 6.88
CA PRO A 44 -1.31 -15.32 7.56
C PRO A 44 -0.13 -14.47 8.06
N GLU A 45 0.11 -13.32 7.44
CA GLU A 45 1.22 -12.42 7.79
C GLU A 45 0.71 -11.02 8.10
N GLN A 46 1.27 -10.43 9.16
CA GLN A 46 1.05 -9.05 9.54
C GLN A 46 2.33 -8.38 10.01
N ILE A 47 2.51 -7.12 9.63
CA ILE A 47 3.64 -6.29 10.04
C ILE A 47 3.07 -5.04 10.71
N ARG A 48 3.48 -4.80 11.96
CA ARG A 48 3.19 -3.56 12.69
C ARG A 48 4.35 -2.60 12.48
N THR A 49 4.09 -1.45 11.87
CA THR A 49 5.15 -0.49 11.53
C THR A 49 4.65 0.96 11.64
N TRP A 50 5.59 1.90 11.56
CA TRP A 50 5.29 3.31 11.34
C TRP A 50 5.15 3.59 9.85
N ALA A 51 4.24 4.48 9.47
CA ALA A 51 4.01 4.89 8.10
C ALA A 51 3.56 6.36 8.04
N LYS A 52 3.72 6.95 6.86
CA LYS A 52 3.09 8.21 6.47
C LYS A 52 1.82 7.90 5.68
N LYS A 53 0.70 8.52 6.02
CA LYS A 53 -0.57 8.33 5.31
C LYS A 53 -1.20 9.68 4.99
N ALA A 54 -1.48 9.91 3.71
CA ALA A 54 -2.19 11.09 3.23
C ALA A 54 -3.37 10.65 2.35
N GLN A 55 -4.49 11.36 2.47
CA GLN A 55 -5.62 11.15 1.58
C GLN A 55 -5.31 11.73 0.19
N PRO A 56 -5.61 11.04 -0.91
CA PRO A 56 -5.55 11.63 -2.25
C PRO A 56 -6.46 12.86 -2.34
N GLY A 57 -5.96 13.95 -2.95
CA GLY A 57 -6.77 15.15 -3.21
C GLY A 57 -7.83 14.90 -4.29
N ALA A 58 -8.81 15.81 -4.41
CA ALA A 58 -9.93 15.68 -5.35
C ALA A 58 -9.51 15.46 -6.82
N ALA A 59 -8.37 16.02 -7.23
CA ALA A 59 -7.80 15.84 -8.56
C ALA A 59 -7.38 14.39 -8.87
N ALA A 60 -7.19 13.53 -7.86
CA ALA A 60 -6.86 12.12 -8.05
C ALA A 60 -8.02 11.28 -8.64
N TYR A 61 -9.23 11.82 -8.68
CA TYR A 61 -10.44 11.13 -9.14
C TYR A 61 -11.01 11.70 -10.45
N GLN A 62 -10.38 12.72 -11.06
CA GLN A 62 -10.81 13.32 -12.32
C GLN A 62 -10.21 12.62 -13.56
N GLY A 63 -10.20 11.28 -13.54
CA GLY A 63 -9.77 10.45 -14.65
C GLY A 63 -10.85 10.25 -15.70
#